data_AF-A0A967NXG5-F1
#
_entry.id   AF-A0A967NXG5-F1
#
_cell.length_a   1.000
_cell.length_b   1.000
_cell.length_c   1.000
_cell.angle_alpha   90.00
_cell.angle_beta   90.00
_cell.angle_gamma   90.00
#
_symmetry.space_group_name_H-M   'P 1'
#
loop_
_entity.id
_entity.type
_entity.pdbx_description
1 polymer ?
#
loop_
_entity_poly.entity_id
_entity_poly.type
_entity_poly.pdbx_seq_one_letter_code
_entity_poly.pdbx_strand_id
1 'polypeptide(L)' 'IPLRPNDVVVVINPNNPTGQRHPASQLLALANRLTTLQGHLIVDEAFMDPTPEHSLFSLRQALPDSLIVLRSLG' A
#
# COMPACT_ATOMS: atom_id res chain seq x y z
N ILE A 1 -16.04 -4.95 -3.90
CA ILE A 1 -16.51 -3.68 -4.50
C ILE A 1 -15.73 -3.50 -5.81
N PRO A 2 -16.38 -3.27 -6.95
CA PRO A 2 -15.67 -3.02 -8.20
C PRO A 2 -14.95 -1.66 -8.14
N LEU A 3 -13.72 -1.61 -8.66
CA LEU A 3 -12.97 -0.36 -8.80
C LEU A 3 -13.47 0.40 -10.02
N ARG A 4 -13.52 1.73 -9.91
CA ARG A 4 -13.94 2.69 -10.94
C ARG A 4 -12.80 3.68 -11.23
N PRO A 5 -12.86 4.40 -12.36
CA PRO A 5 -11.91 5.46 -12.65
C PRO A 5 -11.82 6.48 -11.51
N ASN A 6 -10.60 6.91 -11.18
CA ASN A 6 -10.27 7.87 -10.13
C ASN A 6 -10.62 7.42 -8.69
N ASP A 7 -10.90 6.14 -8.46
CA ASP A 7 -11.09 5.63 -7.09
C ASP A 7 -9.77 5.77 -6.29
N VAL A 8 -9.92 6.07 -5.00
CA VAL A 8 -8.84 6.03 -4.01
C VAL A 8 -9.10 4.87 -3.06
N VAL A 9 -8.11 3.98 -2.92
CA VAL A 9 -8.17 2.82 -2.04
C VAL A 9 -7.19 3.04 -0.90
N VAL A 10 -7.62 2.79 0.34
CA VAL A 10 -6.78 2.87 1.53
C VAL A 10 -6.62 1.48 2.11
N VAL A 11 -5.38 1.08 2.39
CA VAL A 11 -5.03 -0.18 3.06
C VAL A 11 -4.12 0.10 4.24
N ILE A 12 -4.53 -0.35 5.43
CA ILE A 12 -3.68 -0.28 6.62
C ILE A 12 -2.83 -1.54 6.66
N ASN A 13 -1.50 -1.38 6.69
CA ASN A 13 -0.56 -2.49 6.62
C ASN A 13 0.70 -2.20 7.45
N PRO A 14 0.88 -2.82 8.64
CA PRO A 14 0.03 -3.85 9.23
C PRO A 14 -1.37 -3.33 9.66
N ASN A 15 -2.42 -4.13 9.43
CA ASN A 15 -3.81 -3.76 9.71
C ASN A 15 -4.10 -3.62 11.20
N ASN A 16 -4.63 -2.47 11.62
CA ASN A 16 -5.11 -2.21 12.98
C ASN A 16 -6.57 -2.70 13.15
N PRO A 17 -6.94 -3.47 14.19
CA PRO A 17 -6.14 -3.90 15.36
C PRO A 17 -5.47 -5.27 15.23
N THR A 18 -5.69 -5.97 14.12
CA THR A 18 -5.31 -7.39 13.99
C THR A 18 -3.81 -7.66 13.82
N GLY A 19 -3.02 -6.65 13.43
CA GLY A 19 -1.61 -6.79 13.03
C GLY A 19 -1.38 -7.57 11.74
N GLN A 20 -2.43 -7.98 11.03
CA GLN A 20 -2.32 -8.75 9.79
C GLN A 20 -1.65 -7.93 8.69
N ARG A 21 -0.87 -8.60 7.84
CA ARG A 21 -0.17 -7.96 6.73
C ARG A 21 -0.66 -8.46 5.39
N HIS A 22 -0.72 -7.55 4.43
CA HIS A 22 -0.88 -7.88 3.02
C HIS A 22 0.50 -8.05 2.38
N PRO A 23 0.72 -9.09 1.56
CA PRO A 23 1.97 -9.23 0.81
C PRO A 23 2.20 -8.03 -0.11
N ALA A 24 3.44 -7.56 -0.18
CA ALA A 24 3.83 -6.44 -1.03
C ALA A 24 3.41 -6.66 -2.50
N SER A 25 3.51 -7.89 -3.01
CA SER A 25 3.08 -8.24 -4.37
C SER A 25 1.59 -7.97 -4.63
N GLN A 26 0.72 -8.15 -3.64
CA GLN A 26 -0.72 -7.86 -3.77
C GLN A 26 -0.98 -6.35 -3.77
N LEU A 27 -0.28 -5.60 -2.92
CA LEU A 27 -0.37 -4.15 -2.87
C LEU A 27 0.10 -3.52 -4.19
N LEU A 28 1.21 -4.01 -4.75
CA LEU A 28 1.71 -3.56 -6.05
C LEU A 28 0.76 -3.93 -7.20
N ALA A 29 0.17 -5.12 -7.19
CA ALA A 29 -0.83 -5.51 -8.19
C ALA A 29 -2.06 -4.59 -8.14
N LEU A 30 -2.50 -4.23 -6.93
CA LEU A 30 -3.60 -3.28 -6.74
C LEU A 30 -3.25 -1.87 -7.20
N ALA A 31 -2.06 -1.37 -6.85
CA ALA A 31 -1.57 -0.06 -7.31
C ALA A 31 -1.48 -0.01 -8.85
N ASN A 32 -0.87 -1.02 -9.48
CA ASN A 32 -0.81 -1.11 -10.94
C ASN A 32 -2.20 -1.07 -11.59
N ARG A 33 -3.17 -1.77 -11.01
CA ARG A 33 -4.56 -1.71 -11.49
C ARG A 33 -5.15 -0.31 -11.35
N LEU A 34 -4.91 0.37 -10.22
CA LEU A 34 -5.38 1.74 -10.00
C LEU A 34 -4.70 2.75 -10.94
N THR A 35 -3.44 2.55 -11.31
CA THR A 35 -2.77 3.35 -12.35
C THR A 35 -3.56 3.34 -13.66
N THR A 36 -4.02 2.17 -14.11
CA THR A 36 -4.82 2.05 -15.35
C THR A 36 -6.18 2.76 -15.26
N LEU A 37 -6.65 3.01 -14.04
CA LEU A 37 -7.91 3.67 -13.74
C LEU A 37 -7.72 5.15 -13.35
N GLN A 38 -6.51 5.71 -13.45
CA GLN A 38 -6.20 7.06 -12.95
C GLN A 38 -6.55 7.25 -11.46
N GLY A 39 -6.54 6.15 -10.69
CA GLY A 39 -6.80 6.11 -9.26
C GLY A 39 -5.52 6.01 -8.43
N HIS A 40 -5.68 5.97 -7.10
CA HIS A 40 -4.56 5.91 -6.15
C HIS A 40 -4.73 4.81 -5.11
N LEU A 41 -3.62 4.18 -4.74
CA LEU A 41 -3.51 3.32 -3.57
C LEU A 41 -2.75 4.08 -2.47
N ILE A 42 -3.38 4.24 -1.32
CA ILE A 42 -2.74 4.72 -0.10
C ILE A 42 -2.50 3.52 0.81
N VAL A 43 -1.23 3.26 1.14
CA VAL A 43 -0.84 2.25 2.13
C VAL A 43 -0.40 2.97 3.39
N ASP A 44 -1.12 2.73 4.49
CA ASP A 44 -0.77 3.22 5.82
C ASP A 44 0.16 2.22 6.51
N GLU A 45 1.44 2.59 6.62
CA GLU A 45 2.50 1.84 7.28
C GLU A 45 2.85 2.42 8.67
N ALA A 46 1.89 3.05 9.37
CA ALA A 46 2.10 3.64 10.69
C ALA A 46 2.74 2.69 11.73
N PHE A 47 2.50 1.37 11.62
CA PHE A 47 3.02 0.37 12.55
C PHE A 47 4.12 -0.52 11.95
N MET A 48 4.80 -0.07 10.88
CA MET A 48 5.79 -0.89 10.15
C MET A 48 7.20 -0.86 10.76
N ASP A 49 7.48 0.08 11.67
CA ASP A 49 8.81 0.27 12.28
C ASP A 49 9.41 -1.00 12.94
N PRO A 50 8.64 -1.89 13.60
CA PRO A 50 9.18 -3.13 14.15
C PRO A 50 9.54 -4.20 13.11
N THR A 51 9.02 -4.09 11.88
CA THR A 51 9.25 -5.06 10.79
C THR A 51 9.56 -4.35 9.46
N PRO A 52 10.65 -3.55 9.39
CA PRO A 52 10.95 -2.71 8.25
C PRO A 52 11.19 -3.51 6.96
N GLU A 53 11.59 -4.77 7.06
CA GLU A 53 11.76 -5.70 5.94
C GLU A 53 10.45 -5.95 5.18
N HIS A 54 9.30 -5.73 5.81
CA HIS A 54 7.98 -5.89 5.20
C HIS A 54 7.40 -4.60 4.61
N SER A 55 8.08 -3.47 4.77
CA SER A 55 7.69 -2.20 4.17
C SER A 55 7.79 -2.25 2.64
N LEU A 56 6.93 -1.52 1.94
CA LEU A 56 7.08 -1.28 0.50
C LEU A 56 8.39 -0.53 0.17
N PHE A 57 8.98 0.18 1.12
CA PHE A 57 10.31 0.81 0.95
C PHE A 57 11.46 -0.20 0.94
N SER A 58 11.27 -1.44 1.40
CA SER A 58 12.33 -2.47 1.36
C SER A 58 12.52 -3.06 -0.05
N LEU A 59 11.58 -2.79 -0.95
CA LEU A 59 11.57 -3.32 -2.30
C LEU A 59 12.66 -2.67 -3.17
N ARG A 60 13.41 -3.50 -3.89
CA ARG A 60 14.45 -3.07 -4.84
C ARG A 60 13.94 -3.00 -6.26
N GLN A 61 12.80 -2.34 -6.46
CA GLN A 61 12.15 -2.18 -7.77
C GLN A 61 11.45 -0.83 -7.87
N ALA A 62 11.10 -0.44 -9.10
CA ALA A 62 10.25 0.72 -9.33
C ALA A 62 8.86 0.50 -8.71
N LEU A 63 8.32 1.56 -8.10
CA LEU A 63 6.98 1.59 -7.53
C LEU A 63 6.03 2.31 -8.49
N PRO A 64 4.74 1.94 -8.54
CA PRO A 64 3.77 2.59 -9.41
C PRO A 64 3.48 4.04 -8.98
N ASP A 65 3.29 4.95 -9.93
CA ASP A 65 2.98 6.38 -9.63
C ASP A 65 1.67 6.59 -8.86
N SER A 66 0.76 5.62 -8.92
CA SER A 66 -0.51 5.63 -8.18
C SER A 66 -0.35 5.32 -6.69
N LEU A 67 0.82 4.86 -6.24
CA LEU A 67 1.07 4.45 -4.87
C LEU A 67 1.52 5.63 -4.00
N ILE A 68 0.88 5.77 -2.84
CA ILE A 68 1.26 6.68 -1.77
C ILE A 68 1.45 5.83 -0.51
N VAL A 69 2.58 5.98 0.18
CA VAL A 69 2.85 5.29 1.45
C VAL A 69 2.90 6.32 2.57
N LEU A 70 2.08 6.12 3.60
CA LEU A 70 2.07 6.93 4.81
C LEU A 70 2.91 6.25 5.88
N ARG A 71 3.76 7.03 6.56
CA ARG A 71 4.55 6.59 7.71
C ARG A 71 4.28 7.54 8.87
N SER A 72 4.19 6.99 10.07
CA SER A 72 4.27 7.76 11.31
C SER A 72 5.56 7.40 12.04
N LEU A 73 6.01 8.31 12.88
CA LEU A 73 6.95 7.97 13.95
C LEU A 73 6.11 7.33 15.06
N GLY A 74 6.26 6.02 15.27
CA GLY A 74 5.51 5.23 16.26
C GLY A 74 6.39 4.82 17.43
#